data_AF-A0A356WY34-F1
#
_entry.id   AF-A0A356WY34-F1
#
_cell.length_a   1.000
_cell.length_b   1.000
_cell.length_c   1.000
_cell.angle_alpha   90.00
_cell.angle_beta   90.00
_cell.angle_gamma   90.00
#
_symmetry.space_group_name_H-M   'P 1'
#
loop_
_entity.id
_entity.type
_entity.pdbx_description
1 polymer ?
#
loop_
_entity_poly.entity_id
_entity_poly.type
_entity_poly.pdbx_seq_one_letter_code
_entity_poly.pdbx_strand_id
1 'polypeptide(L)'
;MLDQALVANGGWFRQGAQLVAIFLSDEDDFSPLTVAEYAASYDTYYPQGMFLPFAIIGDVPAGCLGAWAGYDYYDLIQTYNSQWWSICERDWGLQMEDIAMAIVNSASYTLDHVNPKIDTIRVFVNGQEMESGWYYVEDSNSIVFELDSVPDEGDTVEISYEIWECE
;
A
#
# COMPACT_ATOMS: atom_id res chain seq x y z
N MET A 1 3.01 14.98 -10.65
CA MET A 1 1.77 14.74 -11.44
C MET A 1 0.51 14.64 -10.57
N LEU A 2 0.57 13.95 -9.41
CA LEU A 2 -0.59 13.70 -8.56
C LEU A 2 -1.09 14.91 -7.75
N ASP A 3 -0.21 15.83 -7.31
CA ASP A 3 -0.63 17.08 -6.65
C ASP A 3 -1.50 17.96 -7.56
N GLN A 4 -1.20 17.99 -8.86
CA GLN A 4 -2.05 18.67 -9.84
C GLN A 4 -3.38 17.94 -10.02
N ALA A 5 -3.38 16.60 -9.95
CA ALA A 5 -4.61 15.82 -9.97
C ALA A 5 -5.48 16.08 -8.72
N LEU A 6 -4.87 16.21 -7.54
CA LEU A 6 -5.50 16.60 -6.26
C LEU A 6 -6.23 17.92 -6.36
N VAL A 7 -5.54 18.96 -6.84
CA VAL A 7 -6.12 20.30 -6.97
C VAL A 7 -7.19 20.34 -8.07
N ALA A 8 -6.99 19.63 -9.19
CA ALA A 8 -7.92 19.65 -10.32
C ALA A 8 -9.17 18.79 -10.11
N ASN A 9 -9.11 17.76 -9.25
CA ASN A 9 -10.17 16.77 -9.06
C ASN A 9 -10.57 16.62 -7.59
N GLY A 10 -10.86 17.73 -6.90
CA GLY A 10 -11.23 17.72 -5.48
C GLY A 10 -12.46 16.87 -5.11
N GLY A 11 -13.25 16.42 -6.10
CA GLY A 11 -14.36 15.46 -5.90
C GLY A 11 -14.00 13.99 -6.13
N TRP A 12 -12.85 13.69 -6.76
CA TRP A 12 -12.35 12.32 -6.94
C TRP A 12 -11.75 11.79 -5.64
N PHE A 13 -11.03 12.65 -4.92
CA PHE A 13 -10.48 12.35 -3.61
C PHE A 13 -11.55 12.42 -2.54
N ARG A 14 -11.83 11.27 -1.91
CA ARG A 14 -12.89 11.11 -0.92
C ARG A 14 -12.28 10.98 0.47
N GLN A 15 -12.84 11.70 1.43
CA GLN A 15 -12.42 11.59 2.82
C GLN A 15 -12.65 10.15 3.33
N GLY A 16 -11.60 9.53 3.86
CA GLY A 16 -11.64 8.15 4.38
C GLY A 16 -11.57 7.05 3.32
N ALA A 17 -11.36 7.39 2.04
CA ALA A 17 -11.07 6.39 1.01
C ALA A 17 -9.55 6.21 0.87
N GLN A 18 -9.12 4.96 0.68
CA GLN A 18 -7.76 4.66 0.25
C GLN A 18 -7.51 5.25 -1.14
N LEU A 19 -6.34 5.83 -1.32
CA LEU A 19 -5.79 6.30 -2.58
C LEU A 19 -4.88 5.22 -3.14
N VAL A 20 -5.36 4.54 -4.18
CA VAL A 20 -4.53 3.64 -4.98
C VAL A 20 -3.99 4.41 -6.17
N ALA A 21 -2.68 4.45 -6.33
CA ALA A 21 -2.03 5.03 -7.51
C ALA A 21 -1.27 3.94 -8.26
N ILE A 22 -1.55 3.76 -9.55
CA ILE A 22 -0.80 2.85 -10.42
C ILE A 22 0.00 3.71 -11.39
N PHE A 23 1.33 3.71 -11.22
CA PHE A 23 2.26 4.35 -12.14
C PHE A 23 2.57 3.40 -13.29
N LEU A 24 2.47 3.87 -14.52
CA LEU A 24 2.80 3.10 -15.72
C LEU A 24 3.74 3.95 -16.57
N SER A 25 5.00 3.53 -16.72
CA SER A 25 6.01 4.30 -17.43
C SER A 25 7.06 3.41 -18.10
N ASP A 26 7.47 3.78 -19.31
CA ASP A 26 8.62 3.20 -20.03
C ASP A 26 9.93 3.97 -19.79
N GLU A 27 9.90 5.03 -18.97
CA GLU A 27 11.07 5.80 -18.53
C GLU A 27 10.99 6.20 -17.05
N ASP A 28 12.08 6.76 -16.52
CA ASP A 28 12.16 7.23 -15.14
C ASP A 28 11.36 8.52 -14.91
N ASP A 29 11.06 8.86 -13.66
CA ASP A 29 10.43 10.15 -13.34
C ASP A 29 11.46 11.28 -13.49
N PHE A 30 11.07 12.36 -14.17
CA PHE A 30 11.88 13.58 -14.33
C PHE A 30 11.23 14.78 -13.66
N SER A 31 10.33 14.52 -12.71
CA SER A 31 9.68 15.55 -11.92
C SER A 31 10.70 16.31 -11.07
N PRO A 32 10.43 17.59 -10.73
CA PRO A 32 11.41 18.46 -10.10
C PRO A 32 11.65 18.18 -8.60
N LEU A 33 10.79 17.38 -7.96
CA LEU A 33 10.91 17.03 -6.53
C LEU A 33 11.46 15.61 -6.39
N THR A 34 12.11 15.36 -5.27
CA THR A 34 12.60 14.03 -4.92
C THR A 34 11.45 13.09 -4.50
N VAL A 35 11.69 11.78 -4.59
CA VAL A 35 10.77 10.74 -4.11
C VAL A 35 10.33 10.98 -2.67
N ALA A 36 11.26 11.34 -1.79
CA ALA A 36 10.96 11.62 -0.38
C ALA A 36 10.05 12.85 -0.18
N GLU A 37 10.21 13.90 -1.00
CA GLU A 37 9.34 15.07 -0.96
C GLU A 37 7.92 14.73 -1.46
N TYR A 38 7.80 13.89 -2.48
CA TYR A 38 6.51 13.39 -2.92
C TYR A 38 5.82 12.51 -1.87
N ALA A 39 6.56 11.58 -1.26
CA ALA A 39 6.04 10.74 -0.18
C ALA A 39 5.51 11.60 0.99
N ALA A 40 6.29 12.59 1.44
CA ALA A 40 5.86 13.51 2.49
C ALA A 40 4.61 14.33 2.12
N SER A 41 4.46 14.72 0.84
CA SER A 41 3.24 15.37 0.34
C SER A 41 2.05 14.42 0.45
N TYR A 42 2.18 13.17 0.01
CA TYR A 42 1.09 12.17 0.08
C TYR A 42 0.68 11.89 1.51
N ASP A 43 1.64 11.71 2.42
CA ASP A 43 1.37 11.45 3.83
C ASP A 43 0.66 12.62 4.54
N THR A 44 0.81 13.84 4.01
CA THR A 44 0.08 15.03 4.49
C THR A 44 -1.40 14.96 4.15
N TYR A 45 -1.76 14.41 2.98
CA TYR A 45 -3.15 14.32 2.52
C TYR A 45 -3.81 12.99 2.90
N TYR A 46 -3.02 11.92 3.01
CA TYR A 46 -3.44 10.55 3.31
C TYR A 46 -2.62 10.04 4.49
N PRO A 47 -3.16 10.06 5.72
CA PRO A 47 -2.50 9.46 6.87
C PRO A 47 -2.04 8.03 6.58
N GLN A 48 -0.96 7.62 7.25
CA GLN A 48 -0.24 6.37 6.97
C GLN A 48 -1.17 5.17 6.77
N GLY A 49 -0.99 4.46 5.65
CA GLY A 49 -1.81 3.30 5.25
C GLY A 49 -2.97 3.62 4.29
N MET A 50 -3.29 4.91 4.06
CA MET A 50 -4.32 5.29 3.09
C MET A 50 -3.77 5.60 1.70
N PHE A 51 -2.46 5.61 1.49
CA PHE A 51 -1.85 5.71 0.16
C PHE A 51 -1.16 4.39 -0.20
N LEU A 52 -1.58 3.80 -1.32
CA LEU A 52 -1.09 2.52 -1.83
C LEU A 52 -0.59 2.70 -3.27
N PRO A 53 0.69 3.03 -3.46
CA PRO A 53 1.27 3.18 -4.78
C PRO A 53 1.65 1.81 -5.36
N PHE A 54 1.47 1.60 -6.65
CA PHE A 54 1.94 0.47 -7.43
C PHE A 54 2.65 0.97 -8.67
N ALA A 55 3.62 0.21 -9.19
CA ALA A 55 4.33 0.62 -10.39
C ALA A 55 4.38 -0.49 -11.45
N ILE A 56 4.26 -0.07 -12.69
CA ILE A 56 4.52 -0.84 -13.89
C ILE A 56 5.61 -0.09 -14.66
N ILE A 57 6.83 -0.59 -14.57
CA ILE A 57 8.02 0.15 -15.00
C ILE A 57 9.01 -0.77 -15.71
N GLY A 58 9.98 -0.19 -16.41
CA GLY A 58 11.12 -0.97 -16.90
C GLY A 58 11.95 -1.53 -15.75
N ASP A 59 12.49 -2.74 -15.95
CA ASP A 59 13.14 -3.52 -14.88
C ASP A 59 14.28 -2.76 -14.20
N VAL A 60 14.25 -2.63 -12.88
CA VAL A 60 15.39 -2.07 -12.14
C VAL A 60 16.43 -3.19 -11.92
N PRO A 61 17.73 -2.96 -12.21
CA PRO A 61 18.38 -1.67 -12.51
C PRO A 61 18.63 -1.37 -14.01
N ALA A 62 18.39 -2.31 -14.92
CA ALA A 62 18.91 -2.21 -16.29
C ALA A 62 17.91 -1.72 -17.35
N GLY A 63 16.64 -1.64 -17.01
CA GLY A 63 15.53 -1.56 -17.95
C GLY A 63 15.27 -2.89 -18.64
N CYS A 64 14.42 -2.85 -19.65
CA CYS A 64 14.06 -4.00 -20.47
C CYS A 64 13.87 -3.57 -21.93
N LEU A 65 13.43 -4.48 -22.81
CA LEU A 65 13.39 -4.18 -24.26
C LEU A 65 12.34 -3.12 -24.58
N GLY A 66 12.80 -1.90 -24.82
CA GLY A 66 11.94 -0.75 -25.16
C GLY A 66 11.53 0.11 -23.96
N ALA A 67 12.03 -0.17 -22.76
CA ALA A 67 11.78 0.64 -21.56
C ALA A 67 13.04 0.79 -20.71
N TRP A 68 13.24 1.97 -20.15
CA TRP A 68 14.35 2.28 -19.24
C TRP A 68 13.94 1.94 -17.80
N ALA A 69 14.92 1.72 -16.92
CA ALA A 69 14.65 1.46 -15.51
C ALA A 69 13.96 2.68 -14.86
N GLY A 70 12.83 2.47 -14.19
CA GLY A 70 12.11 3.51 -13.46
C GLY A 70 12.54 3.57 -11.99
N TYR A 71 13.71 4.14 -11.72
CA TYR A 71 14.30 4.18 -10.37
C TYR A 71 13.46 4.95 -9.36
N ASP A 72 12.96 6.13 -9.72
CA ASP A 72 12.22 6.97 -8.79
C ASP A 72 10.86 6.35 -8.42
N TYR A 73 10.21 5.69 -9.39
CA TYR A 73 9.00 4.90 -9.12
C TYR A 73 9.32 3.71 -8.21
N TYR A 74 10.39 2.97 -8.50
CA TYR A 74 10.82 1.85 -7.68
C TYR A 74 11.10 2.28 -6.24
N ASP A 75 11.84 3.36 -6.03
CA ASP A 75 12.16 3.92 -4.71
C ASP A 75 10.88 4.35 -3.97
N LEU A 76 9.90 4.93 -4.68
CA LEU A 76 8.59 5.25 -4.10
C LEU A 76 7.87 3.98 -3.65
N ILE A 77 7.80 2.95 -4.49
CA ILE A 77 7.15 1.68 -4.16
C ILE A 77 7.82 1.03 -2.94
N GLN A 78 9.15 1.05 -2.86
CA GLN A 78 9.89 0.52 -1.71
C GLN A 78 9.60 1.32 -0.43
N THR A 79 9.46 2.65 -0.53
CA THR A 79 9.13 3.51 0.62
C THR A 79 7.79 3.12 1.26
N TYR A 80 6.81 2.73 0.44
CA TYR A 80 5.48 2.30 0.89
C TYR A 80 5.33 0.79 1.04
N ASN A 81 6.43 0.02 0.92
CA ASN A 81 6.45 -1.44 0.97
C ASN A 81 5.39 -2.09 0.06
N SER A 82 5.22 -1.53 -1.14
CA SER A 82 4.23 -2.00 -2.12
C SER A 82 4.88 -2.81 -3.24
N GLN A 83 4.14 -3.09 -4.31
CA GLN A 83 4.54 -3.96 -5.40
C GLN A 83 4.75 -3.20 -6.71
N TRP A 84 5.64 -3.76 -7.54
CA TRP A 84 5.85 -3.30 -8.90
C TRP A 84 6.01 -4.48 -9.85
N TRP A 85 5.71 -4.25 -11.12
CA TRP A 85 5.80 -5.24 -12.20
C TRP A 85 6.57 -4.70 -13.40
N SER A 86 7.17 -5.61 -14.16
CA SER A 86 7.87 -5.29 -15.40
C SER A 86 6.89 -4.86 -16.49
N ILE A 87 7.11 -3.69 -17.09
CA ILE A 87 6.38 -3.25 -18.29
C ILE A 87 6.68 -4.12 -19.53
N CYS A 88 7.75 -4.91 -19.50
CA CYS A 88 8.13 -5.79 -20.60
C CYS A 88 7.59 -7.22 -20.46
N GLU A 89 6.78 -7.50 -19.44
CA GLU A 89 6.19 -8.81 -19.26
C GLU A 89 5.22 -9.16 -20.40
N ARG A 90 5.19 -10.45 -20.77
CA ARG A 90 4.47 -10.90 -21.98
C ARG A 90 3.00 -11.20 -21.72
N ASP A 91 2.68 -11.59 -20.51
CA ASP A 91 1.31 -11.73 -20.03
C ASP A 91 1.06 -10.55 -19.09
N TRP A 92 -0.10 -9.91 -19.23
CA TRP A 92 -0.57 -8.81 -18.37
C TRP A 92 -1.80 -9.21 -17.58
N GLY A 93 -2.39 -10.37 -17.90
CA GLY A 93 -3.61 -10.85 -17.23
C GLY A 93 -3.36 -11.18 -15.78
N LEU A 94 -2.26 -11.90 -15.49
CA LEU A 94 -1.88 -12.28 -14.14
C LEU A 94 -1.50 -11.08 -13.27
N GLN A 95 -0.85 -10.08 -13.85
CA GLN A 95 -0.39 -8.87 -13.16
C GLN A 95 -1.57 -7.95 -12.86
N MET A 96 -2.54 -7.86 -13.77
CA MET A 96 -3.80 -7.16 -13.49
C MET A 96 -4.62 -7.86 -12.42
N GLU A 97 -4.62 -9.19 -12.39
CA GLU A 97 -5.22 -9.98 -11.31
C GLU A 97 -4.49 -9.74 -9.99
N ASP A 98 -3.15 -9.76 -9.97
CA ASP A 98 -2.33 -9.48 -8.79
C ASP A 98 -2.51 -8.05 -8.29
N ILE A 99 -2.59 -7.06 -9.18
CA ILE A 99 -2.89 -5.66 -8.82
C ILE A 99 -4.30 -5.58 -8.20
N ALA A 100 -5.29 -6.21 -8.82
CA ALA A 100 -6.65 -6.21 -8.30
C ALA A 100 -6.72 -6.88 -6.92
N MET A 101 -6.04 -8.02 -6.76
CA MET A 101 -5.89 -8.68 -5.47
C MET A 101 -5.15 -7.78 -4.49
N ALA A 102 -4.01 -7.19 -4.82
CA ALA A 102 -3.25 -6.33 -3.92
C ALA A 102 -4.04 -5.08 -3.47
N ILE A 103 -4.92 -4.54 -4.33
CA ILE A 103 -5.83 -3.43 -4.00
C ILE A 103 -6.96 -3.88 -3.06
N VAL A 104 -7.53 -5.06 -3.30
CA VAL A 104 -8.55 -5.64 -2.41
C VAL A 104 -7.91 -6.07 -1.08
N ASN A 105 -6.66 -6.53 -1.15
CA ASN A 105 -5.90 -7.17 -0.09
C ASN A 105 -5.00 -6.21 0.68
N SER A 106 -5.00 -4.92 0.36
CA SER A 106 -4.50 -3.85 1.24
C SER A 106 -5.43 -3.61 2.43
N ALA A 107 -5.91 -4.72 3.00
CA ALA A 107 -6.67 -4.87 4.21
C ALA A 107 -5.74 -4.65 5.42
N SER A 108 -5.05 -3.50 5.42
CA SER A 108 -4.39 -3.02 6.62
C SER A 108 -5.45 -2.42 7.53
N TYR A 109 -5.61 -2.98 8.72
CA TYR A 109 -6.55 -2.49 9.71
C TYR A 109 -5.78 -1.70 10.77
N THR A 110 -5.92 -0.37 10.75
CA THR A 110 -5.34 0.50 11.76
C THR A 110 -6.04 0.29 13.10
N LEU A 111 -5.26 0.18 14.17
CA LEU A 111 -5.79 0.02 15.51
C LEU A 111 -6.28 1.36 16.06
N ASP A 112 -7.43 1.34 16.73
CA ASP A 112 -8.04 2.55 17.29
C ASP A 112 -7.18 3.24 18.37
N HIS A 113 -6.37 2.48 19.12
CA HIS A 113 -5.56 3.01 20.21
C HIS A 113 -4.09 3.19 19.81
N VAL A 114 -3.50 4.33 20.18
CA VAL A 114 -2.13 4.73 19.78
C VAL A 114 -1.03 3.82 20.36
N ASN A 115 -1.27 3.24 21.55
CA ASN A 115 -0.30 2.38 22.24
C ASN A 115 -0.91 1.00 22.56
N PRO A 116 -1.06 0.10 21.57
CA PRO A 116 -1.49 -1.27 21.82
C PRO A 116 -0.36 -2.07 22.51
N LYS A 117 -0.71 -3.03 23.36
CA LYS A 117 0.26 -3.99 23.88
C LYS A 117 0.45 -5.10 22.85
N ILE A 118 1.52 -5.00 22.06
CA ILE A 118 1.75 -5.81 20.85
C ILE A 118 1.58 -7.32 21.10
N ASP A 119 2.14 -7.86 22.19
CA ASP A 119 2.07 -9.30 22.50
C ASP A 119 0.66 -9.85 22.76
N THR A 120 -0.32 -8.95 22.94
CA THR A 120 -1.72 -9.28 23.22
C THR A 120 -2.62 -9.16 22.00
N ILE A 121 -2.08 -8.70 20.87
CA ILE A 121 -2.84 -8.60 19.63
C ILE A 121 -3.27 -9.99 19.18
N ARG A 122 -4.56 -10.14 18.90
CA ARG A 122 -5.20 -11.33 18.35
C ARG A 122 -6.11 -10.92 17.20
N VAL A 123 -6.06 -11.68 16.12
CA VAL A 123 -6.82 -11.41 14.90
C VAL A 123 -7.78 -12.57 14.67
N PHE A 124 -9.04 -12.25 14.40
CA PHE A 124 -10.10 -13.22 14.14
C PHE A 124 -10.76 -12.91 12.81
N VAL A 125 -10.97 -13.95 12.00
CA VAL A 125 -11.74 -13.87 10.75
C VAL A 125 -12.94 -14.79 10.87
N ASN A 126 -14.14 -14.23 10.74
CA ASN A 126 -15.41 -14.93 10.97
C ASN A 126 -15.47 -15.66 12.34
N GLY A 127 -14.83 -15.07 13.35
CA GLY A 127 -14.76 -15.60 14.72
C GLY A 127 -13.73 -16.72 14.93
N GLN A 128 -12.93 -17.06 13.92
CA GLN A 128 -11.81 -18.00 14.06
C GLN A 128 -10.50 -17.23 14.25
N GLU A 129 -9.75 -17.55 15.29
CA GLU A 129 -8.45 -16.94 15.57
C GLU A 129 -7.42 -17.35 14.50
N MET A 130 -6.68 -16.38 13.99
CA MET A 130 -5.55 -16.60 13.08
C MET A 130 -4.23 -16.49 13.85
N GLU A 131 -3.49 -17.59 13.93
CA GLU A 131 -2.17 -17.64 14.58
C GLU A 131 -1.03 -17.15 13.68
N SER A 132 -1.25 -17.07 12.37
CA SER A 132 -0.27 -16.67 11.35
C SER A 132 -0.96 -16.01 10.16
N GLY A 133 -0.18 -15.50 9.19
CA GLY A 133 -0.73 -14.86 7.99
C GLY A 133 -1.06 -13.38 8.18
N TRP A 134 -0.55 -12.77 9.25
CA TRP A 134 -0.64 -11.34 9.51
C TRP A 134 0.54 -10.88 10.36
N TYR A 135 0.83 -9.59 10.30
CA TYR A 135 1.86 -8.95 11.13
C TYR A 135 1.45 -7.54 11.53
N TYR A 136 2.03 -7.05 12.63
CA TYR A 136 1.84 -5.69 13.12
C TYR A 136 2.95 -4.76 12.61
N VAL A 137 2.57 -3.58 12.13
CA VAL A 137 3.49 -2.52 11.71
C VAL A 137 3.40 -1.37 12.72
N GLU A 138 4.50 -1.11 13.44
CA GLU A 138 4.54 -0.11 14.51
C GLU A 138 4.41 1.33 13.99
N ASP A 139 5.08 1.64 12.87
CA ASP A 139 5.08 2.99 12.28
C ASP A 139 3.67 3.47 11.93
N SER A 140 2.81 2.57 11.44
CA SER A 140 1.44 2.85 11.02
C SER A 140 0.38 2.34 12.00
N ASN A 141 0.77 1.77 13.14
CA ASN A 141 -0.12 1.16 14.13
C ASN A 141 -1.22 0.29 13.51
N SER A 142 -0.83 -0.61 12.59
CA SER A 142 -1.78 -1.35 11.75
C SER A 142 -1.46 -2.83 11.69
N ILE A 143 -2.51 -3.65 11.54
CA ILE A 143 -2.41 -5.08 11.23
C ILE A 143 -2.50 -5.27 9.73
N VAL A 144 -1.51 -5.94 9.17
CA VAL A 144 -1.40 -6.22 7.74
C VAL A 144 -1.47 -7.74 7.55
N PHE A 145 -2.35 -8.19 6.65
CA PHE A 145 -2.43 -9.59 6.26
C PHE A 145 -1.38 -9.93 5.19
N GLU A 146 -0.82 -11.13 5.29
CA GLU A 146 -0.01 -11.72 4.22
C GLU A 146 -0.89 -12.04 3.01
N LEU A 147 -0.33 -12.02 1.80
CA LEU A 147 -1.11 -12.07 0.55
C LEU A 147 -2.02 -13.29 0.42
N ASP A 148 -1.62 -14.44 0.98
CA ASP A 148 -2.37 -15.69 0.95
C ASP A 148 -3.37 -15.86 2.11
N SER A 149 -3.40 -14.89 3.02
CA SER A 149 -4.11 -14.94 4.30
C SER A 149 -5.12 -13.80 4.45
N VAL A 150 -5.34 -13.06 3.37
CA VAL A 150 -6.28 -11.93 3.35
C VAL A 150 -7.73 -12.44 3.45
N PRO A 151 -8.57 -11.83 4.30
CA PRO A 151 -10.00 -12.14 4.38
C PRO A 151 -10.76 -11.86 3.07
N ASP A 152 -11.74 -12.70 2.74
CA ASP A 152 -12.56 -12.56 1.53
C ASP A 152 -13.63 -11.44 1.69
N GLU A 153 -14.19 -10.97 0.57
CA GLU A 153 -15.28 -10.00 0.61
C GLU A 153 -16.50 -10.57 1.37
N GLY A 154 -16.94 -9.83 2.40
CA GLY A 154 -18.05 -10.23 3.27
C GLY A 154 -17.63 -10.91 4.57
N ASP A 155 -16.34 -11.21 4.73
CA ASP A 155 -15.79 -11.72 5.99
C ASP A 155 -15.79 -10.64 7.07
N THR A 156 -15.98 -11.08 8.31
CA THR A 156 -15.87 -10.20 9.49
C THR A 156 -14.48 -10.32 10.10
N VAL A 157 -13.74 -9.22 10.12
CA VAL A 157 -12.44 -9.14 10.80
C VAL A 157 -12.62 -8.48 12.17
N GLU A 158 -12.18 -9.17 13.22
CA GLU A 158 -12.12 -8.65 14.58
C GLU A 158 -10.67 -8.68 15.06
N ILE A 159 -10.18 -7.55 15.58
CA ILE A 159 -8.84 -7.44 16.14
C ILE A 159 -8.99 -7.04 17.60
N SER A 160 -8.48 -7.86 18.50
CA SER A 160 -8.51 -7.60 19.94
C SER A 160 -7.11 -7.47 20.51
N TYR A 161 -6.93 -6.54 21.45
CA TYR A 161 -5.65 -6.26 22.08
C TYR A 161 -5.89 -5.57 23.43
N GLU A 162 -4.94 -5.73 24.35
CA GLU A 162 -4.87 -4.94 25.57
C GLU A 162 -4.23 -3.58 25.25
N ILE A 163 -4.67 -2.55 25.97
CA ILE A 163 -4.03 -1.23 25.98
C ILE A 163 -3.27 -1.06 27.28
N TRP A 164 -2.23 -0.24 27.27
CA TRP A 164 -1.67 0.28 28.51
C TRP A 164 -2.70 1.23 29.13
N GLU A 165 -3.17 0.96 30.35
CA GLU A 165 -3.89 1.99 31.12
C GLU A 165 -2.93 3.18 31.28
N CYS A 166 -3.31 4.37 30.80
CA CYS A 166 -2.51 5.56 30.98
C CYS A 166 -2.30 5.86 32.48
N GLU A 167 -1.07 6.19 32.88
CA GLU A 167 -0.83 7.16 33.96
C GLU A 167 -1.11 8.58 33.47
#